data_AF-A0A1Q8J0Z5-F1
#
_entry.id   AF-A0A1Q8J0Z5-F1
#
_cell.length_a   1.000
_cell.length_b   1.000
_cell.length_c   1.000
_cell.angle_alpha   90.00
_cell.angle_beta   90.00
_cell.angle_gamma   90.00
#
_symmetry.space_group_name_H-M   'P 1'
#
loop_
_entity.id
_entity.type
_entity.pdbx_description
1 polymer ?
#
loop_
_entity_poly.entity_id
_entity_poly.type
_entity_poly.pdbx_seq_one_letter_code
_entity_poly.pdbx_strand_id
1 'polypeptide(L)'
;MKLATARLSRHAFAFVLAAALPLAAHADRMWLLPSTTELSGNDSWVTVDGAISDTVFAADHAALRLDGLTITAPDGSAVKEQNAITGRYRSVFDAQLPKDGTYRFSVQNHMLFASYKVGDERKRWRGNADTFAKEVPADAQDLQVTENDLRVETFVTRGKADTGALKPSGRGLELVADSHPNELVALTPANFRLMLDGKPASNVKVSVVPGGTRYRDNLNEITIVTDASGKFAVKFPAPGAYWLGAQVRDDRTSVKQAKERRASYAATFEVLPQ
;
A
#
# COMPACT_ATOMS: atom_id res chain seq x y z
N MET A 1 -54.60 -59.26 -4.56
CA MET A 1 -53.82 -58.95 -5.78
C MET A 1 -53.93 -57.45 -6.04
N LYS A 2 -52.78 -56.78 -6.24
CA LYS A 2 -52.54 -55.38 -6.66
C LYS A 2 -52.57 -54.25 -5.61
N LEU A 3 -51.42 -53.55 -5.61
CA LEU A 3 -50.96 -52.35 -4.92
C LEU A 3 -51.68 -51.06 -5.36
N ALA A 4 -51.48 -50.02 -4.53
CA ALA A 4 -51.11 -48.61 -4.84
C ALA A 4 -51.98 -47.62 -4.02
N THR A 5 -51.56 -46.48 -3.46
CA THR A 5 -50.34 -45.66 -3.58
C THR A 5 -50.29 -44.70 -2.37
N ALA A 6 -49.09 -44.30 -1.96
CA ALA A 6 -48.82 -43.33 -0.90
C ALA A 6 -49.19 -41.88 -1.27
N ARG A 7 -49.32 -41.00 -0.25
CA ARG A 7 -48.85 -39.59 -0.30
C ARG A 7 -48.63 -39.05 1.12
N LEU A 8 -47.37 -39.06 1.56
CA LEU A 8 -46.88 -38.25 2.68
C LEU A 8 -46.59 -36.84 2.14
N SER A 9 -47.29 -35.82 2.64
CA SER A 9 -47.02 -34.41 2.33
C SER A 9 -45.80 -33.92 3.12
N ARG A 10 -44.63 -33.94 2.48
CA ARG A 10 -43.40 -33.30 2.98
C ARG A 10 -43.55 -31.78 2.88
N HIS A 11 -43.64 -31.10 4.02
CA HIS A 11 -43.47 -29.65 4.10
C HIS A 11 -41.97 -29.36 4.13
N ALA A 12 -41.41 -28.92 3.01
CA ALA A 12 -40.03 -28.47 2.94
C ALA A 12 -39.94 -27.03 3.44
N PHE A 13 -39.31 -26.83 4.60
CA PHE A 13 -38.88 -25.52 5.08
C PHE A 13 -37.72 -25.05 4.20
N ALA A 14 -37.96 -24.06 3.33
CA ALA A 14 -36.91 -23.41 2.56
C ALA A 14 -36.22 -22.38 3.46
N PHE A 15 -35.03 -22.73 3.96
CA PHE A 15 -34.11 -21.78 4.59
C PHE A 15 -33.53 -20.90 3.47
N VAL A 16 -34.01 -19.65 3.37
CA VAL A 16 -33.35 -18.63 2.54
C VAL A 16 -32.06 -18.24 3.25
N LEU A 17 -30.95 -18.83 2.79
CA LEU A 17 -29.60 -18.44 3.20
C LEU A 17 -29.34 -17.04 2.63
N ALA A 18 -29.53 -16.01 3.46
CA ALA A 18 -29.14 -14.65 3.13
C ALA A 18 -27.62 -14.67 2.85
N ALA A 19 -27.27 -14.51 1.58
CA ALA A 19 -25.88 -14.45 1.14
C ALA A 19 -25.16 -13.35 1.92
N ALA A 20 -24.13 -13.74 2.69
CA ALA A 20 -23.14 -12.82 3.20
C ALA A 20 -22.44 -12.19 1.98
N LEU A 21 -22.93 -11.02 1.55
CA LEU A 21 -22.18 -10.20 0.62
C LEU A 21 -20.82 -9.93 1.28
N PRO A 22 -19.69 -10.28 0.64
CA PRO A 22 -18.42 -9.80 1.12
C PRO A 22 -18.49 -8.29 1.02
N LEU A 23 -18.46 -7.62 2.18
CA LEU A 23 -18.10 -6.21 2.23
C LEU A 23 -16.73 -6.16 1.56
N ALA A 24 -16.69 -5.75 0.28
CA ALA A 24 -15.46 -5.40 -0.38
C ALA A 24 -14.88 -4.31 0.51
N ALA A 25 -13.87 -4.68 1.31
CA ALA A 25 -13.18 -3.75 2.16
C ALA A 25 -12.57 -2.73 1.21
N HIS A 26 -13.22 -1.57 1.08
CA HIS A 26 -12.65 -0.39 0.46
C HIS A 26 -11.44 -0.04 1.32
N ALA A 27 -10.29 -0.59 0.94
CA ALA A 27 -9.03 -0.24 1.55
C ALA A 27 -8.68 1.13 0.99
N ASP A 28 -8.65 2.14 1.85
CA ASP A 28 -8.10 3.47 1.55
C ASP A 28 -6.80 3.30 0.76
N ARG A 29 -6.78 3.71 -0.52
CA ARG A 29 -5.63 3.50 -1.39
C ARG A 29 -4.72 4.71 -1.33
N MET A 30 -3.61 4.55 -0.63
CA MET A 30 -2.57 5.55 -0.53
C MET A 30 -1.62 5.40 -1.72
N TRP A 31 -1.27 6.51 -2.36
CA TRP A 31 -0.41 6.50 -3.54
C TRP A 31 0.45 7.76 -3.62
N LEU A 32 1.60 7.61 -4.28
CA LEU A 32 2.41 8.68 -4.83
C LEU A 32 2.35 8.54 -6.36
N LEU A 33 2.01 9.59 -7.10
CA LEU A 33 1.90 9.56 -8.55
C LEU A 33 2.82 10.65 -9.13
N PRO A 34 3.95 10.26 -9.76
CA PRO A 34 4.82 11.22 -10.42
C PRO A 34 4.21 11.68 -11.75
N SER A 35 4.53 12.90 -12.17
CA SER A 35 4.10 13.46 -13.46
C SER A 35 4.69 12.74 -14.67
N THR A 36 5.84 12.08 -14.48
CA THR A 36 6.50 11.16 -15.41
C THR A 36 7.38 10.22 -14.60
N THR A 37 7.58 8.99 -15.08
CA THR A 37 8.51 8.05 -14.43
C THR A 37 9.86 7.91 -15.12
N GLU A 38 10.00 8.48 -16.32
CA GLU A 38 11.26 8.51 -17.07
C GLU A 38 11.59 9.94 -17.50
N LEU A 39 12.84 10.36 -17.27
CA LEU A 39 13.35 11.66 -17.68
C LEU A 39 14.72 11.54 -18.35
N SER A 40 15.04 12.54 -19.17
CA SER A 40 16.36 12.74 -19.75
C SER A 40 16.83 14.18 -19.55
N GLY A 41 18.11 14.45 -19.80
CA GLY A 41 18.73 15.78 -19.63
C GLY A 41 19.41 15.97 -18.27
N ASN A 42 19.96 17.18 -18.06
CA ASN A 42 20.83 17.50 -16.91
C ASN A 42 20.14 18.35 -15.82
N ASP A 43 18.93 18.86 -16.08
CA ASP A 43 18.12 19.63 -15.14
C ASP A 43 16.70 19.05 -15.11
N SER A 44 16.62 17.75 -14.82
CA SER A 44 15.35 17.02 -14.80
C SER A 44 14.64 17.23 -13.47
N TRP A 45 13.37 17.61 -13.56
CA TRP A 45 12.47 17.78 -12.41
C TRP A 45 11.27 16.86 -12.57
N VAL A 46 10.79 16.34 -11.44
CA VAL A 46 9.52 15.61 -11.37
C VAL A 46 8.63 16.25 -10.32
N THR A 47 7.34 16.38 -10.64
CA THR A 47 6.30 16.75 -9.69
C THR A 47 5.59 15.47 -9.26
N VAL A 48 5.34 15.30 -7.98
CA VAL A 48 4.70 14.10 -7.43
C VAL A 48 3.47 14.50 -6.63
N ASP A 49 2.34 13.93 -7.01
CA ASP A 49 1.09 14.01 -6.26
C ASP A 49 1.04 12.89 -5.21
N GLY A 50 0.48 13.17 -4.04
CA GLY A 50 0.23 12.17 -3.00
C GLY A 50 -1.20 12.27 -2.46
N ALA A 51 -1.96 11.18 -2.51
CA ALA A 51 -3.31 11.14 -1.96
C ALA A 51 -3.67 9.77 -1.37
N ILE A 52 -4.77 9.79 -0.63
CA ILE A 52 -5.55 8.65 -0.19
C ILE A 52 -6.86 8.73 -0.96
N SER A 53 -7.29 7.61 -1.54
CA SER A 53 -8.44 7.59 -2.46
C SER A 53 -9.32 6.35 -2.33
N ASP A 54 -10.60 6.55 -2.63
CA ASP A 54 -11.54 5.45 -2.92
C ASP A 54 -11.32 4.98 -4.38
N THR A 55 -11.17 5.93 -5.30
CA THR A 55 -10.85 5.68 -6.70
C THR A 55 -9.34 5.84 -6.94
N VAL A 56 -8.65 4.78 -7.40
CA VAL A 56 -7.19 4.84 -7.67
C VAL A 56 -6.84 6.05 -8.55
N PHE A 57 -5.89 6.84 -8.07
CA PHE A 57 -5.39 8.07 -8.70
C PHE A 57 -6.41 9.22 -8.85
N ALA A 58 -7.56 9.17 -8.17
CA ALA A 58 -8.42 10.33 -8.01
C ALA A 58 -8.27 10.88 -6.58
N ALA A 59 -7.89 12.14 -6.41
CA ALA A 59 -7.80 12.77 -5.10
C ALA A 59 -9.21 13.07 -4.53
N ASP A 60 -9.91 12.04 -4.04
CA ASP A 60 -11.32 12.08 -3.63
C ASP A 60 -11.58 11.83 -2.14
N HIS A 61 -10.59 11.32 -1.39
CA HIS A 61 -10.75 11.02 0.04
C HIS A 61 -9.95 11.97 0.95
N ALA A 62 -8.61 11.92 0.91
CA ALA A 62 -7.76 12.78 1.76
C ALA A 62 -6.35 12.96 1.18
N ALA A 63 -5.68 14.05 1.56
CA ALA A 63 -4.26 14.21 1.21
C ALA A 63 -3.38 13.17 1.91
N LEU A 64 -2.44 12.58 1.17
CA LEU A 64 -1.35 11.81 1.78
C LEU A 64 -0.45 12.81 2.52
N ARG A 65 -0.29 12.63 3.82
CA ARG A 65 0.65 13.44 4.61
C ARG A 65 2.07 13.12 4.15
N LEU A 66 2.88 14.16 3.93
CA LEU A 66 4.28 14.04 3.52
C LEU A 66 5.23 13.91 4.73
N ASP A 67 4.68 13.88 5.94
CA ASP A 67 5.41 13.47 7.14
C ASP A 67 6.01 12.07 6.87
N GLY A 68 7.34 11.94 6.99
CA GLY A 68 8.05 10.70 6.66
C GLY A 68 8.38 10.50 5.18
N LEU A 69 8.22 11.51 4.32
CA LEU A 69 8.72 11.51 2.95
C LEU A 69 10.25 11.42 2.93
N THR A 70 10.76 10.52 2.12
CA THR A 70 12.18 10.39 1.79
C THR A 70 12.33 10.21 0.29
N ILE A 71 13.33 10.86 -0.30
CA ILE A 71 13.71 10.68 -1.69
C ILE A 71 15.14 10.16 -1.70
N THR A 72 15.32 8.91 -2.13
CA THR A 72 16.63 8.25 -2.20
C THR A 72 17.15 8.35 -3.63
N ALA A 73 18.34 8.91 -3.80
CA ALA A 73 19.05 9.01 -5.06
C ALA A 73 19.70 7.66 -5.46
N PRO A 74 20.14 7.52 -6.71
CA PRO A 74 20.74 6.28 -7.22
C PRO A 74 21.96 5.81 -6.42
N ASP A 75 22.75 6.74 -5.87
CA ASP A 75 23.90 6.42 -5.03
C ASP A 75 23.55 6.24 -3.53
N GLY A 76 22.25 6.26 -3.18
CA GLY A 76 21.75 6.14 -1.81
C GLY A 76 21.72 7.46 -1.03
N SER A 77 22.18 8.57 -1.59
CA SER A 77 22.09 9.88 -0.93
C SER A 77 20.65 10.40 -0.90
N ALA A 78 20.34 11.28 0.06
CA ALA A 78 19.01 11.89 0.16
C ALA A 78 18.86 13.07 -0.80
N VAL A 79 17.68 13.18 -1.42
CA VAL A 79 17.22 14.38 -2.12
C VAL A 79 16.14 15.04 -1.30
N LYS A 80 16.18 16.38 -1.21
CA LYS A 80 15.16 17.17 -0.55
C LYS A 80 14.04 17.50 -1.53
N GLU A 81 12.80 17.32 -1.11
CA GLU A 81 11.64 17.82 -1.81
C GLU A 81 11.63 19.36 -1.85
N GLN A 82 11.03 19.90 -2.90
CA GLN A 82 10.85 21.34 -3.13
C GLN A 82 9.36 21.63 -3.30
N ASN A 83 8.97 22.87 -3.04
CA ASN A 83 7.60 23.36 -3.30
C ASN A 83 6.49 22.47 -2.69
N ALA A 84 6.75 21.83 -1.55
CA ALA A 84 5.81 20.90 -0.92
C ALA A 84 4.58 21.64 -0.38
N ILE A 85 3.40 21.19 -0.78
CA ILE A 85 2.10 21.75 -0.39
C ILE A 85 1.16 20.60 -0.03
N THR A 86 0.48 20.70 1.11
CA THR A 86 -0.61 19.78 1.49
C THR A 86 -1.94 20.53 1.49
N GLY A 87 -2.81 20.16 0.55
CA GLY A 87 -4.21 20.63 0.50
C GLY A 87 -5.16 19.69 1.23
N ARG A 88 -6.46 19.82 0.93
CA ARG A 88 -7.51 18.97 1.52
C ARG A 88 -7.44 17.51 1.05
N TYR A 89 -7.30 17.31 -0.26
CA TYR A 89 -7.40 15.98 -0.89
C TYR A 89 -6.10 15.48 -1.51
N ARG A 90 -5.10 16.35 -1.67
CA ARG A 90 -3.80 15.99 -2.25
C ARG A 90 -2.68 16.77 -1.60
N SER A 91 -1.53 16.13 -1.50
CA SER A 91 -0.24 16.78 -1.35
C SER A 91 0.48 16.80 -2.69
N VAL A 92 1.31 17.79 -2.93
CA VAL A 92 2.13 17.95 -4.13
C VAL A 92 3.52 18.38 -3.68
N PHE A 93 4.56 17.89 -4.34
CA PHE A 93 5.93 18.38 -4.17
C PHE A 93 6.73 18.16 -5.46
N ASP A 94 7.81 18.92 -5.61
CA ASP A 94 8.76 18.77 -6.70
C ASP A 94 10.06 18.13 -6.20
N ALA A 95 10.79 17.46 -7.10
CA ALA A 95 12.13 16.99 -6.84
C ALA A 95 13.02 17.19 -8.07
N GLN A 96 14.18 17.79 -7.85
CA GLN A 96 15.25 17.82 -8.85
C GLN A 96 16.02 16.50 -8.79
N LEU A 97 16.37 15.95 -9.96
CA LEU A 97 17.06 14.66 -10.09
C LEU A 97 18.51 14.87 -10.58
N PRO A 98 19.45 15.24 -9.69
CA PRO A 98 20.79 15.69 -10.11
C PRO A 98 21.71 14.57 -10.60
N LYS A 99 21.38 13.29 -10.39
CA LYS A 99 22.19 12.12 -10.77
C LYS A 99 21.43 11.24 -11.77
N ASP A 100 22.18 10.64 -12.70
CA ASP A 100 21.63 9.59 -13.56
C ASP A 100 21.38 8.33 -12.71
N GLY A 101 20.28 7.63 -12.97
CA GLY A 101 19.87 6.45 -12.24
C GLY A 101 18.43 6.48 -11.76
N THR A 102 18.08 5.51 -10.93
CA THR A 102 16.73 5.35 -10.39
C THR A 102 16.61 5.94 -9.00
N TYR A 103 15.57 6.74 -8.81
CA TYR A 103 15.18 7.36 -7.55
C TYR A 103 14.02 6.60 -6.92
N ARG A 104 14.03 6.49 -5.58
CA ARG A 104 12.90 5.99 -4.79
C ARG A 104 12.30 7.12 -3.98
N PHE A 105 11.01 7.37 -4.18
CA PHE A 105 10.20 8.26 -3.38
C PHE A 105 9.40 7.39 -2.42
N SER A 106 9.50 7.64 -1.12
CA SER A 106 8.88 6.80 -0.11
C SER A 106 8.30 7.65 1.03
N VAL A 107 7.01 7.49 1.30
CA VAL A 107 6.39 7.97 2.54
C VAL A 107 6.27 6.78 3.48
N GLN A 108 6.96 6.84 4.62
CA GLN A 108 6.95 5.80 5.64
C GLN A 108 6.40 6.35 6.95
N ASN A 109 5.43 5.64 7.51
CA ASN A 109 4.84 5.98 8.80
C ASN A 109 4.78 4.74 9.68
N HIS A 110 5.38 4.85 10.86
CA HIS A 110 5.26 3.88 11.94
C HIS A 110 4.52 4.56 13.09
N MET A 111 3.28 4.16 13.33
CA MET A 111 2.42 4.80 14.33
C MET A 111 1.72 3.78 15.21
N LEU A 112 1.67 4.12 16.50
CA LEU A 112 0.80 3.51 17.47
C LEU A 112 -0.48 4.33 17.60
N PHE A 113 -1.60 3.62 17.66
CA PHE A 113 -2.90 4.18 17.95
C PHE A 113 -3.40 3.53 19.23
N ALA A 114 -3.84 4.36 20.18
CA ALA A 114 -4.43 3.88 21.41
C ALA A 114 -5.82 4.48 21.63
N SER A 115 -6.70 3.69 22.23
CA SER A 115 -7.93 4.20 22.85
C SER A 115 -8.04 3.66 24.25
N TYR A 116 -8.39 4.51 25.20
CA TYR A 116 -8.46 4.18 26.62
C TYR A 116 -9.44 5.10 27.33
N LYS A 117 -9.75 4.81 28.60
CA LYS A 117 -10.56 5.65 29.46
C LYS A 117 -9.73 6.35 30.53
N VAL A 118 -10.11 7.60 30.83
CA VAL A 118 -9.67 8.35 32.02
C VAL A 118 -10.94 8.78 32.75
N GLY A 119 -11.27 8.11 33.85
CA GLY A 119 -12.61 8.18 34.41
C GLY A 119 -13.64 7.63 33.43
N ASP A 120 -14.74 8.37 33.21
CA ASP A 120 -15.80 7.99 32.25
C ASP A 120 -15.52 8.44 30.81
N GLU A 121 -14.47 9.24 30.58
CA GLU A 121 -14.17 9.78 29.25
C GLU A 121 -13.28 8.84 28.44
N ARG A 122 -13.71 8.54 27.20
CA ARG A 122 -12.90 7.80 26.23
C ARG A 122 -11.94 8.74 25.51
N LYS A 123 -10.64 8.50 25.65
CA LYS A 123 -9.57 9.21 24.96
C LYS A 123 -9.02 8.37 23.81
N ARG A 124 -8.53 9.07 22.79
CA ARG A 124 -7.75 8.50 21.69
C ARG A 124 -6.38 9.16 21.69
N TRP A 125 -5.38 8.38 21.34
CA TRP A 125 -4.01 8.85 21.26
C TRP A 125 -3.35 8.27 20.00
N ARG A 126 -2.46 9.04 19.42
CA ARG A 126 -1.66 8.65 18.26
C ARG A 126 -0.24 9.15 18.45
N GLY A 127 0.74 8.27 18.28
CA GLY A 127 2.15 8.60 18.42
C GLY A 127 3.05 7.44 18.02
N ASN A 128 4.22 7.33 18.63
CA ASN A 128 5.19 6.27 18.37
C ASN A 128 5.60 5.58 19.68
N ALA A 129 6.44 4.55 19.59
CA ALA A 129 6.89 3.80 20.77
C ALA A 129 7.60 4.69 21.80
N ASP A 130 8.38 5.69 21.36
CA ASP A 130 9.18 6.55 22.22
C ASP A 130 8.35 7.51 23.08
N THR A 131 7.17 7.91 22.60
CA THR A 131 6.25 8.80 23.33
C THR A 131 5.14 8.05 24.05
N PHE A 132 4.87 6.78 23.69
CA PHE A 132 3.76 5.99 24.22
C PHE A 132 3.68 5.99 25.74
N ALA A 133 4.75 5.55 26.42
CA ALA A 133 4.74 5.43 27.88
C ALA A 133 4.75 6.77 28.63
N LYS A 134 5.04 7.88 27.94
CA LYS A 134 5.05 9.23 28.52
C LYS A 134 3.67 9.88 28.45
N GLU A 135 2.90 9.56 27.40
CA GLU A 135 1.65 10.25 27.07
C GLU A 135 0.41 9.40 27.34
N VAL A 136 0.54 8.08 27.40
CA VAL A 136 -0.54 7.17 27.79
C VAL A 136 -0.40 6.82 29.28
N PRO A 137 -1.41 7.12 30.12
CA PRO A 137 -1.36 6.81 31.55
C PRO A 137 -1.15 5.31 31.83
N ALA A 138 -0.33 4.99 32.83
CA ALA A 138 -0.05 3.60 33.20
C ALA A 138 -1.28 2.86 33.77
N ASP A 139 -2.22 3.60 34.35
CA ASP A 139 -3.49 3.14 34.91
C ASP A 139 -4.67 3.32 33.94
N ALA A 140 -4.39 3.57 32.65
CA ALA A 140 -5.40 3.70 31.61
C ALA A 140 -6.32 2.48 31.56
N GLN A 141 -7.61 2.70 31.78
CA GLN A 141 -8.62 1.64 31.76
C GLN A 141 -9.03 1.34 30.31
N ASP A 142 -9.44 0.08 30.04
CA ASP A 142 -9.86 -0.39 28.72
C ASP A 142 -8.85 -0.08 27.59
N LEU A 143 -7.54 -0.09 27.91
CA LEU A 143 -6.49 0.25 26.94
C LEU A 143 -6.46 -0.75 25.77
N GLN A 144 -6.69 -0.21 24.58
CA GLN A 144 -6.54 -0.90 23.31
C GLN A 144 -5.46 -0.19 22.50
N VAL A 145 -4.46 -0.94 22.04
CA VAL A 145 -3.35 -0.41 21.24
C VAL A 145 -3.18 -1.24 19.99
N THR A 146 -3.03 -0.55 18.85
CA THR A 146 -2.71 -1.14 17.55
C THR A 146 -1.51 -0.43 16.96
N GLU A 147 -0.64 -1.19 16.30
CA GLU A 147 0.52 -0.66 15.59
C GLU A 147 0.29 -0.70 14.08
N ASN A 148 0.66 0.37 13.39
CA ASN A 148 0.57 0.48 11.94
C ASN A 148 1.94 0.83 11.37
N ASP A 149 2.45 -0.06 10.53
CA ASP A 149 3.57 0.16 9.62
C ASP A 149 3.02 0.42 8.23
N LEU A 150 3.26 1.60 7.69
CA LEU A 150 2.83 1.98 6.35
C LEU A 150 4.03 2.40 5.51
N ARG A 151 4.05 1.91 4.28
CA ARG A 151 4.98 2.34 3.24
C ARG A 151 4.23 2.61 1.94
N VAL A 152 4.42 3.79 1.37
CA VAL A 152 3.92 4.18 0.06
C VAL A 152 5.09 4.60 -0.80
N GLU A 153 5.28 3.97 -1.95
CA GLU A 153 6.44 4.20 -2.82
C GLU A 153 6.06 4.53 -4.26
N THR A 154 6.95 5.24 -4.93
CA THR A 154 7.01 5.32 -6.40
C THR A 154 8.47 5.47 -6.83
N PHE A 155 8.73 5.20 -8.09
CA PHE A 155 10.08 5.18 -8.65
C PHE A 155 10.14 6.04 -9.90
N VAL A 156 11.26 6.75 -10.08
CA VAL A 156 11.50 7.58 -11.25
C VAL A 156 12.94 7.39 -11.69
N THR A 157 13.16 7.13 -12.98
CA THR A 157 14.49 7.00 -13.57
C THR A 157 14.84 8.25 -14.37
N ARG A 158 16.05 8.76 -14.16
CA ARG A 158 16.67 9.75 -15.05
C ARG A 158 17.83 9.09 -15.79
N GLY A 159 17.80 9.13 -17.12
CA GLY A 159 18.84 8.51 -17.94
C GLY A 159 18.81 6.99 -17.82
N LYS A 160 19.96 6.37 -17.50
CA LYS A 160 20.07 4.91 -17.43
C LYS A 160 19.55 4.38 -16.09
N ALA A 161 18.67 3.40 -16.12
CA ALA A 161 18.18 2.71 -14.92
C ALA A 161 19.31 2.01 -14.13
N ASP A 162 19.17 2.03 -12.81
CA ASP A 162 20.00 1.24 -11.89
C ASP A 162 19.17 0.77 -10.68
N THR A 163 19.82 0.04 -9.76
CA THR A 163 19.13 -0.54 -8.58
C THR A 163 19.62 0.03 -7.26
N GLY A 164 20.38 1.14 -7.29
CA GLY A 164 21.07 1.62 -6.10
C GLY A 164 20.10 2.12 -5.02
N ALA A 165 19.07 2.88 -5.41
CA ALA A 165 17.99 3.33 -4.53
C ALA A 165 16.97 2.23 -4.16
N LEU A 166 16.97 1.10 -4.86
CA LEU A 166 15.95 0.04 -4.73
C LEU A 166 16.24 -0.96 -3.60
N LYS A 167 17.35 -0.79 -2.87
CA LYS A 167 17.71 -1.66 -1.75
C LYS A 167 16.68 -1.56 -0.63
N PRO A 168 16.13 -2.68 -0.12
CA PRO A 168 15.21 -2.66 1.02
C PRO A 168 15.92 -2.21 2.30
N SER A 169 15.18 -1.61 3.23
CA SER A 169 15.69 -1.20 4.54
C SER A 169 15.69 -2.35 5.56
N GLY A 170 14.96 -3.43 5.30
CA GLY A 170 14.79 -4.57 6.19
C GLY A 170 13.72 -4.34 7.27
N ARG A 171 12.86 -3.32 7.14
CA ARG A 171 11.81 -2.98 8.12
C ARG A 171 10.44 -2.82 7.48
N GLY A 172 9.44 -3.42 8.13
CA GLY A 172 8.05 -3.38 7.68
C GLY A 172 7.85 -4.24 6.44
N LEU A 173 6.73 -4.03 5.75
CA LEU A 173 6.46 -4.68 4.47
C LEU A 173 7.12 -3.88 3.34
N GLU A 174 7.93 -4.55 2.53
CA GLU A 174 8.73 -3.97 1.46
C GLU A 174 8.60 -4.79 0.18
N LEU A 175 8.72 -4.12 -0.97
CA LEU A 175 8.82 -4.75 -2.27
C LEU A 175 10.28 -4.75 -2.74
N VAL A 176 10.77 -5.91 -3.13
CA VAL A 176 12.01 -6.06 -3.89
C VAL A 176 11.63 -6.29 -5.35
N ALA A 177 12.16 -5.45 -6.22
CA ALA A 177 11.89 -5.46 -7.65
C ALA A 177 12.92 -6.33 -8.38
N ASP A 178 12.52 -7.55 -8.75
CA ASP A 178 13.35 -8.42 -9.61
C ASP A 178 13.27 -7.95 -11.07
N SER A 179 12.15 -7.34 -11.48
CA SER A 179 12.00 -6.51 -12.69
C SER A 179 12.06 -5.03 -12.33
N HIS A 180 12.86 -4.22 -13.05
CA HIS A 180 13.06 -2.81 -12.73
C HIS A 180 11.73 -2.03 -12.78
N PRO A 181 11.39 -1.22 -11.75
CA PRO A 181 10.07 -0.61 -11.59
C PRO A 181 9.70 0.44 -12.65
N ASN A 182 10.70 0.97 -13.36
CA ASN A 182 10.51 1.89 -14.49
C ASN A 182 10.72 1.25 -15.87
N GLU A 183 10.98 -0.07 -15.95
CA GLU A 183 11.15 -0.78 -17.23
C GLU A 183 10.02 -1.79 -17.46
N LEU A 184 8.82 -1.49 -16.94
CA LEU A 184 7.68 -2.39 -17.03
C LEU A 184 7.00 -2.24 -18.39
N VAL A 185 6.76 -3.37 -19.05
CA VAL A 185 6.14 -3.41 -20.39
C VAL A 185 4.87 -4.25 -20.33
N ALA A 186 3.81 -3.75 -20.95
CA ALA A 186 2.53 -4.44 -21.03
C ALA A 186 2.71 -5.84 -21.66
N LEU A 187 1.95 -6.81 -21.14
CA LEU A 187 1.96 -8.21 -21.55
C LEU A 187 3.31 -8.95 -21.31
N THR A 188 4.32 -8.30 -20.74
CA THR A 188 5.55 -8.95 -20.27
C THR A 188 5.43 -9.22 -18.77
N PRO A 189 5.70 -10.44 -18.28
CA PRO A 189 5.70 -10.72 -16.84
C PRO A 189 6.77 -9.90 -16.11
N ALA A 190 6.32 -9.07 -15.16
CA ALA A 190 7.18 -8.38 -14.20
C ALA A 190 7.25 -9.19 -12.90
N ASN A 191 8.46 -9.36 -12.37
CA ASN A 191 8.71 -10.19 -11.21
C ASN A 191 9.05 -9.33 -9.99
N PHE A 192 8.45 -9.67 -8.86
CA PHE A 192 8.65 -8.96 -7.61
C PHE A 192 8.69 -9.93 -6.44
N ARG A 193 9.12 -9.43 -5.28
CA ARG A 193 9.10 -10.16 -4.02
C ARG A 193 8.67 -9.26 -2.89
N LEU A 194 7.72 -9.70 -2.07
CA LEU A 194 7.42 -9.05 -0.80
C LEU A 194 8.31 -9.60 0.31
N MET A 195 8.84 -8.68 1.10
CA MET A 195 9.65 -8.93 2.27
C MET A 195 8.98 -8.28 3.48
N LEU A 196 8.96 -8.95 4.62
CA LEU A 196 8.46 -8.42 5.88
C LEU A 196 9.58 -8.50 6.92
N ASP A 197 10.09 -7.34 7.34
CA ASP A 197 11.24 -7.19 8.23
C ASP A 197 12.47 -8.00 7.75
N GLY A 198 12.79 -7.86 6.46
CA GLY A 198 13.94 -8.53 5.84
C GLY A 198 13.76 -10.03 5.56
N LYS A 199 12.60 -10.63 5.88
CA LYS A 199 12.28 -12.04 5.59
C LYS A 199 11.25 -12.15 4.47
N PRO A 200 11.24 -13.22 3.66
CA PRO A 200 10.20 -13.46 2.68
C PRO A 200 8.77 -13.40 3.27
N ALA A 201 7.89 -12.60 2.67
CA ALA A 201 6.50 -12.48 3.08
C ALA A 201 5.63 -13.43 2.23
N SER A 202 5.44 -14.66 2.70
CA SER A 202 4.69 -15.71 2.00
C SER A 202 3.18 -15.64 2.24
N ASN A 203 2.39 -16.18 1.30
CA ASN A 203 0.93 -16.25 1.38
C ASN A 203 0.26 -14.88 1.60
N VAL A 204 0.86 -13.81 1.06
CA VAL A 204 0.35 -12.45 1.13
C VAL A 204 -0.46 -12.17 -0.12
N LYS A 205 -1.69 -11.68 0.04
CA LYS A 205 -2.50 -11.20 -1.07
C LYS A 205 -1.97 -9.86 -1.55
N VAL A 206 -1.66 -9.79 -2.84
CA VAL A 206 -1.28 -8.58 -3.57
C VAL A 206 -2.42 -8.19 -4.49
N SER A 207 -2.84 -6.93 -4.39
CA SER A 207 -3.82 -6.30 -5.26
C SER A 207 -3.09 -5.39 -6.25
N VAL A 208 -3.43 -5.47 -7.53
CA VAL A 208 -2.93 -4.57 -8.57
C VAL A 208 -4.12 -3.98 -9.30
N VAL A 209 -4.20 -2.66 -9.35
CA VAL A 209 -5.35 -1.93 -9.90
C VAL A 209 -4.88 -0.90 -10.92
N PRO A 210 -5.33 -0.98 -12.19
CA PRO A 210 -5.03 0.05 -13.17
C PRO A 210 -5.69 1.38 -12.81
N GLY A 211 -5.00 2.48 -13.08
CA GLY A 211 -5.58 3.81 -13.04
C GLY A 211 -6.74 4.00 -14.02
N GLY A 212 -7.47 5.11 -13.87
CA GLY A 212 -8.57 5.47 -14.78
C GLY A 212 -9.90 4.79 -14.46
N THR A 213 -10.06 4.17 -13.29
CA THR A 213 -11.31 3.52 -12.87
C THR A 213 -12.51 4.46 -12.89
N ARG A 214 -12.32 5.77 -12.70
CA ARG A 214 -13.38 6.78 -12.86
C ARG A 214 -14.08 6.74 -14.22
N TYR A 215 -13.38 6.26 -15.25
CA TYR A 215 -13.85 6.21 -16.64
C TYR A 215 -14.09 4.78 -17.13
N ARG A 216 -14.25 3.82 -16.21
CA ARG A 216 -14.53 2.41 -16.52
C ARG A 216 -15.59 1.85 -15.57
N ASP A 217 -16.38 0.90 -16.06
CA ASP A 217 -17.40 0.24 -15.25
C ASP A 217 -16.80 -0.74 -14.22
N ASN A 218 -15.62 -1.28 -14.51
CA ASN A 218 -14.96 -2.29 -13.69
C ASN A 218 -13.60 -1.79 -13.16
N LEU A 219 -13.29 -2.21 -11.93
CA LEU A 219 -12.01 -1.93 -11.26
C LEU A 219 -10.82 -2.57 -12.00
N ASN A 220 -11.04 -3.69 -12.68
CA ASN A 220 -10.00 -4.51 -13.33
C ASN A 220 -8.86 -4.86 -12.38
N GLU A 221 -9.19 -5.16 -11.12
CA GLU A 221 -8.23 -5.59 -10.10
C GLU A 221 -7.67 -6.98 -10.43
N ILE A 222 -6.35 -7.10 -10.35
CA ILE A 222 -5.62 -8.35 -10.44
C ILE A 222 -5.23 -8.73 -9.01
N THR A 223 -5.64 -9.91 -8.57
CA THR A 223 -5.26 -10.46 -7.27
C THR A 223 -4.26 -11.60 -7.44
N ILE A 224 -3.12 -11.50 -6.76
CA ILE A 224 -2.06 -12.52 -6.76
C ILE A 224 -1.72 -12.86 -5.30
N VAL A 225 -1.22 -14.07 -5.06
CA VAL A 225 -0.73 -14.48 -3.72
C VAL A 225 0.76 -14.79 -3.83
N THR A 226 1.55 -14.29 -2.89
CA THR A 226 3.00 -14.55 -2.86
C THR A 226 3.31 -16.01 -2.52
N ASP A 227 4.35 -16.56 -3.14
CA ASP A 227 4.82 -17.90 -2.86
C ASP A 227 5.59 -18.01 -1.53
N ALA A 228 6.11 -19.20 -1.21
CA ALA A 228 6.90 -19.45 0.01
C ALA A 228 8.17 -18.58 0.12
N SER A 229 8.69 -18.09 -1.00
CA SER A 229 9.82 -17.18 -1.07
C SER A 229 9.41 -15.70 -1.17
N GLY A 230 8.12 -15.40 -0.98
CA GLY A 230 7.54 -14.07 -1.07
C GLY A 230 7.42 -13.55 -2.51
N LYS A 231 7.74 -14.36 -3.51
CA LYS A 231 7.76 -13.96 -4.92
C LYS A 231 6.37 -13.98 -5.52
N PHE A 232 6.18 -13.12 -6.51
CA PHE A 232 5.00 -13.10 -7.36
C PHE A 232 5.33 -12.45 -8.72
N ALA A 233 4.52 -12.74 -9.73
CA ALA A 233 4.63 -12.15 -11.05
C ALA A 233 3.34 -11.44 -11.44
N VAL A 234 3.46 -10.28 -12.06
CA VAL A 234 2.34 -9.49 -12.59
C VAL A 234 2.50 -9.41 -14.11
N LYS A 235 1.48 -9.84 -14.85
CA LYS A 235 1.40 -9.59 -16.29
C LYS A 235 0.40 -8.46 -16.51
N PHE A 236 0.90 -7.24 -16.71
CA PHE A 236 0.05 -6.07 -16.88
C PHE A 236 -0.70 -6.15 -18.22
N PRO A 237 -2.04 -6.04 -18.23
CA PRO A 237 -2.84 -6.30 -19.44
C PRO A 237 -2.77 -5.16 -20.47
N ALA A 238 -2.42 -3.94 -20.03
CA ALA A 238 -2.33 -2.76 -20.89
C ALA A 238 -1.31 -1.75 -20.34
N PRO A 239 -0.84 -0.80 -21.16
CA PRO A 239 -0.04 0.33 -20.67
C PRO A 239 -0.82 1.25 -19.74
N GLY A 240 -0.10 2.01 -18.91
CA GLY A 240 -0.64 3.04 -18.02
C GLY A 240 -0.12 2.95 -16.60
N ALA A 241 -0.64 3.80 -15.72
CA ALA A 241 -0.30 3.78 -14.30
C ALA A 241 -1.07 2.67 -13.57
N TYR A 242 -0.40 1.96 -12.67
CA TYR A 242 -0.95 0.91 -11.83
C TYR A 242 -0.63 1.17 -10.37
N TRP A 243 -1.62 0.97 -9.51
CA TRP A 243 -1.44 0.89 -8.07
C TRP A 243 -1.26 -0.57 -7.67
N LEU A 244 -0.28 -0.87 -6.83
CA LEU A 244 -0.07 -2.16 -6.19
C LEU A 244 -0.22 -1.98 -4.68
N GLY A 245 -0.96 -2.87 -4.03
CA GLY A 245 -1.10 -2.86 -2.57
C GLY A 245 -1.04 -4.25 -1.96
N ALA A 246 -0.45 -4.32 -0.77
CA ALA A 246 -0.38 -5.53 0.03
C ALA A 246 -0.41 -5.19 1.52
N GLN A 247 -0.86 -6.15 2.33
CA GLN A 247 -0.93 -5.98 3.77
C GLN A 247 -0.74 -7.31 4.49
N VAL A 248 -0.04 -7.25 5.63
CA VAL A 248 0.11 -8.33 6.59
C VAL A 248 -0.29 -7.85 7.98
N ARG A 249 -0.79 -8.77 8.80
CA ARG A 249 -0.97 -8.57 10.24
C ARG A 249 -0.16 -9.60 11.00
N ASP A 250 0.49 -9.18 12.07
CA ASP A 250 1.22 -10.05 12.99
C ASP A 250 1.21 -9.48 14.43
N ASP A 251 1.86 -10.19 15.34
CA ASP A 251 2.01 -9.83 16.75
C ASP A 251 3.40 -9.26 17.07
N ARG A 252 4.20 -8.93 16.04
CA ARG A 252 5.57 -8.40 16.21
C ARG A 252 5.54 -6.89 16.40
N THR A 253 5.03 -6.47 17.55
CA THR A 253 4.84 -5.06 17.90
C THR A 253 6.06 -4.47 18.62
N SER A 254 6.23 -3.16 18.47
CA SER A 254 7.27 -2.34 19.12
C SER A 254 7.01 -2.11 20.61
N VAL A 255 5.74 -2.22 21.05
CA VAL A 255 5.33 -2.07 22.46
C VAL A 255 4.47 -3.26 22.89
N LYS A 256 4.69 -3.75 24.12
CA LYS A 256 4.00 -4.93 24.67
C LYS A 256 2.47 -4.76 24.79
N GLN A 257 2.00 -3.53 24.87
CA GLN A 257 0.58 -3.19 24.98
C GLN A 257 -0.16 -3.37 23.64
N ALA A 258 0.55 -3.29 22.52
CA ALA A 258 -0.01 -3.56 21.20
C ALA A 258 -0.02 -5.07 20.95
N LYS A 259 -1.19 -5.62 20.64
CA LYS A 259 -1.38 -7.06 20.37
C LYS A 259 -1.31 -7.40 18.88
N GLU A 260 -1.46 -6.40 18.03
CA GLU A 260 -1.45 -6.56 16.58
C GLU A 260 -0.70 -5.39 15.97
N ARG A 261 0.14 -5.72 15.00
CA ARG A 261 0.73 -4.81 14.03
C ARG A 261 0.14 -5.08 12.66
N ARG A 262 -0.27 -4.02 11.96
CA ARG A 262 -0.63 -4.05 10.54
C ARG A 262 0.51 -3.43 9.74
N ALA A 263 1.18 -4.22 8.92
CA ALA A 263 2.17 -3.75 7.97
C ALA A 263 1.56 -3.66 6.57
N SER A 264 1.56 -2.48 5.96
CA SER A 264 0.94 -2.19 4.67
C SER A 264 1.96 -1.59 3.71
N TYR A 265 1.91 -2.05 2.47
CA TYR A 265 2.74 -1.57 1.37
C TYR A 265 1.83 -1.12 0.24
N ALA A 266 2.15 0.03 -0.35
CA ALA A 266 1.57 0.49 -1.60
C ALA A 266 2.66 1.02 -2.53
N ALA A 267 2.53 0.79 -3.82
CA ALA A 267 3.39 1.37 -4.84
C ALA A 267 2.62 1.79 -6.08
N THR A 268 3.11 2.82 -6.74
CA THR A 268 2.66 3.22 -8.08
C THR A 268 3.73 2.85 -9.10
N PHE A 269 3.29 2.27 -10.21
CA PHE A 269 4.13 1.94 -11.35
C PHE A 269 3.55 2.50 -12.64
N GLU A 270 4.41 2.90 -13.56
CA GLU A 270 4.05 3.12 -14.95
C GLU A 270 4.41 1.88 -15.77
N VAL A 271 3.52 1.47 -16.67
CA VAL A 271 3.71 0.36 -17.59
C VAL A 271 3.64 0.90 -19.01
N LEU A 272 4.68 0.65 -19.79
CA LEU A 272 4.82 1.14 -21.16
C LEU A 272 4.23 0.15 -22.18
N PRO A 273 3.88 0.60 -23.40
CA PRO A 273 3.57 -0.29 -24.52
C PRO A 273 4.77 -1.16 -24.91
N GLN A 274 4.48 -2.27 -25.61
CA GLN A 274 5.49 -3.13 -26.24
C GLN A 274 6.24 -2.43 -27.36
#